data_AF-A0A1W7CYF1-F1
#
_entry.id   AF-A0A1W7CYF1-F1
#
_cell.length_a   1.000
_cell.length_b   1.000
_cell.length_c   1.000
_cell.angle_alpha   90.00
_cell.angle_beta   90.00
_cell.angle_gamma   90.00
#
_symmetry.space_group_name_H-M   'P 1'
#
loop_
_entity.id
_entity.type
_entity.pdbx_description
1 polymer ?
#
loop_
_entity_poly.entity_id
_entity_poly.type
_entity_poly.pdbx_seq_one_letter_code
_entity_poly.pdbx_strand_id
1 'polypeptide(L)'
;MAERARHAEHEAVQNLFRAELAECTVESLRKEVAELVGEIQAAESEAVPVFIVLHKQRLHSVHATKEAAYRAAETDPAAPANGRWQDWKPVTGHGPEDGWTVRRVYVPGLLAGVHGRSNGVHGAPAEGGLDG
;
A
#
# COMPACT_ATOMS: atom_id res chain seq x y z
N MET A 1 48.17 -26.45 -38.40
CA MET A 1 47.59 -26.91 -37.11
C MET A 1 47.84 -25.93 -35.97
N ALA A 2 49.06 -25.40 -35.80
CA ALA A 2 49.38 -24.45 -34.73
C ALA A 2 48.55 -23.15 -34.70
N GLU A 3 48.19 -22.60 -35.88
CA GLU A 3 47.42 -21.37 -35.98
C GLU A 3 45.94 -21.53 -35.54
N ARG A 4 45.35 -22.70 -35.82
CA ARG A 4 43.99 -23.04 -35.35
C ARG A 4 43.95 -23.24 -33.84
N ALA A 5 45.01 -23.82 -33.26
CA ALA A 5 45.12 -23.98 -31.81
C ALA A 5 45.20 -22.61 -31.11
N ARG A 6 46.02 -21.67 -31.63
CA ARG A 6 46.11 -20.31 -31.10
C ARG A 6 44.80 -19.51 -31.22
N HIS A 7 44.06 -19.70 -32.32
CA HIS A 7 42.76 -19.07 -32.49
C HIS A 7 41.74 -19.60 -31.47
N ALA A 8 41.70 -20.91 -31.26
CA ALA A 8 40.82 -21.54 -30.27
C ALA A 8 41.16 -21.10 -28.83
N GLU A 9 42.45 -20.96 -28.50
CA GLU A 9 42.89 -20.43 -27.20
C GLU A 9 42.45 -18.97 -27.01
N HIS A 10 42.58 -18.14 -28.05
CA HIS A 10 42.14 -16.74 -28.00
C HIS A 10 40.62 -16.61 -27.82
N GLU A 11 39.83 -17.42 -28.54
CA GLU A 11 38.37 -17.47 -28.37
C GLU A 11 37.97 -17.95 -26.96
N ALA A 12 38.67 -18.95 -26.41
CA ALA A 12 38.42 -19.42 -25.06
C ALA A 12 38.65 -18.32 -24.00
N VAL A 13 39.74 -17.56 -24.14
CA VAL A 13 40.05 -16.43 -23.25
C VAL A 13 39.00 -15.31 -23.40
N GLN A 14 38.60 -14.96 -24.62
CA GLN A 14 37.56 -13.95 -24.84
C GLN A 14 36.21 -14.38 -24.27
N ASN A 15 35.85 -15.65 -24.40
CA ASN A 15 34.59 -16.18 -23.85
C ASN A 15 34.61 -16.18 -22.32
N LEU A 16 35.74 -16.52 -21.70
CA LEU A 16 35.89 -16.45 -20.25
C LEU A 16 35.75 -15.02 -19.74
N PHE A 17 36.42 -14.06 -20.38
CA PHE A 17 36.28 -12.64 -20.02
C PHE A 17 34.85 -12.11 -20.17
N ARG A 18 34.13 -12.51 -21.22
CA ARG A 18 32.71 -12.17 -21.39
C ARG A 18 31.82 -12.79 -20.32
N ALA A 19 32.11 -14.03 -19.91
CA ALA A 19 31.39 -14.69 -18.84
C ALA A 19 31.61 -13.99 -17.49
N GLU A 20 32.85 -13.63 -17.17
CA GLU A 20 33.20 -12.87 -15.96
C GLU A 20 32.48 -11.50 -15.92
N LEU A 21 32.47 -10.77 -17.04
CA LEU A 21 31.73 -9.50 -17.13
C LEU A 21 30.22 -9.69 -16.93
N ALA A 22 29.65 -10.76 -17.51
CA ALA A 22 28.24 -11.06 -17.34
C ALA A 22 27.92 -11.43 -15.88
N GLU A 23 28.78 -12.19 -15.22
CA GLU A 23 28.64 -12.53 -13.79
C GLU A 23 28.71 -11.28 -12.90
N CYS A 24 29.69 -10.39 -13.12
CA CYS A 24 29.75 -9.11 -12.40
C CYS A 24 28.48 -8.26 -12.62
N THR A 25 27.95 -8.24 -13.84
CA THR A 25 26.71 -7.52 -14.15
C THR A 25 25.52 -8.13 -13.41
N VAL A 26 25.40 -9.45 -13.39
CA VAL A 26 24.35 -10.17 -12.65
C VAL A 26 24.45 -9.92 -11.15
N GLU A 27 25.65 -9.89 -10.60
CA GLU A 27 25.88 -9.58 -9.19
C GLU A 27 25.45 -8.16 -8.84
N SER A 28 25.82 -7.17 -9.68
CA SER A 28 25.38 -5.77 -9.52
C SER A 28 23.85 -5.67 -9.54
N LEU A 29 23.20 -6.31 -10.52
CA LEU A 29 21.74 -6.30 -10.62
C LEU A 29 21.06 -6.96 -9.42
N ARG A 30 21.60 -8.08 -8.92
CA ARG A 30 21.07 -8.74 -7.71
C ARG A 30 21.17 -7.82 -6.49
N LYS A 31 22.26 -7.06 -6.38
CA LYS A 31 22.44 -6.08 -5.30
C LYS A 31 21.43 -4.94 -5.41
N GLU A 32 21.26 -4.35 -6.59
CA GLU A 32 20.28 -3.29 -6.83
C GLU A 32 18.84 -3.76 -6.53
N VAL A 33 18.49 -4.98 -6.96
CA VAL A 33 17.19 -5.57 -6.64
C VAL A 33 17.00 -5.76 -5.13
N ALA A 34 18.03 -6.22 -4.42
CA ALA A 34 17.95 -6.40 -2.97
C ALA A 34 17.78 -5.05 -2.23
N GLU A 35 18.46 -4.00 -2.69
CA GLU A 35 18.31 -2.65 -2.14
C GLU A 35 16.88 -2.11 -2.35
N LEU A 36 16.34 -2.22 -3.56
CA LEU A 36 14.97 -1.79 -3.88
C LEU A 36 13.91 -2.58 -3.09
N VAL A 37 14.09 -3.89 -2.92
CA VAL A 37 13.21 -4.70 -2.08
C VAL A 37 13.24 -4.22 -0.63
N GLY A 38 14.41 -3.87 -0.11
CA GLY A 38 14.56 -3.29 1.23
C GLY A 38 13.83 -1.95 1.37
N GLU A 39 13.93 -1.07 0.39
CA GLU A 39 13.21 0.22 0.38
C GLU A 39 11.69 0.04 0.35
N ILE A 40 11.18 -0.89 -0.46
CA ILE A 40 9.75 -1.21 -0.52
C ILE A 40 9.27 -1.75 0.83
N GLN A 41 10.01 -2.66 1.44
CA GLN A 41 9.66 -3.21 2.76
C GLN A 41 9.66 -2.12 3.84
N ALA A 42 10.62 -1.20 3.80
CA ALA A 42 10.66 -0.07 4.71
C ALA A 42 9.41 0.82 4.53
N ALA A 43 9.06 1.15 3.29
CA ALA A 43 7.87 1.93 2.97
C ALA A 43 6.55 1.23 3.33
N GLU A 44 6.48 -0.10 3.20
CA GLU A 44 5.34 -0.91 3.64
C GLU A 44 5.18 -0.93 5.17
N SER A 45 6.30 -0.94 5.88
CA SER A 45 6.32 -0.97 7.35
C SER A 45 5.96 0.38 7.98
N GLU A 46 6.10 1.48 7.24
CA GLU A 46 5.80 2.82 7.73
C GLU A 46 4.30 3.06 7.76
N ALA A 47 3.77 3.31 8.97
CA ALA A 47 2.35 3.56 9.14
C ALA A 47 1.97 4.95 8.61
N VAL A 48 1.09 5.01 7.61
CA VAL A 48 0.67 6.26 6.97
C VAL A 48 -0.57 6.80 7.67
N PRO A 49 -0.60 8.10 8.05
CA PRO A 49 -1.79 8.70 8.62
C PRO A 49 -2.87 8.92 7.54
N VAL A 50 -4.09 8.52 7.87
CA VAL A 50 -5.29 8.74 7.08
C VAL A 50 -6.35 9.39 7.99
N PHE A 51 -7.13 10.31 7.44
CA PHE A 51 -8.13 11.08 8.15
C PHE A 51 -9.53 10.64 7.72
N ILE A 52 -10.25 10.00 8.64
CA ILE A 52 -11.60 9.51 8.44
C ILE A 52 -12.59 10.57 8.94
N VAL A 53 -13.52 10.97 8.07
CA VAL A 53 -14.64 11.84 8.42
C VAL A 53 -15.85 10.97 8.73
N LEU A 54 -16.44 11.20 9.90
CA LEU A 54 -17.69 10.59 10.32
C LEU A 54 -18.77 11.67 10.45
N HIS A 55 -19.99 11.33 10.05
CA HIS A 55 -21.19 12.12 10.30
C HIS A 55 -22.24 11.21 10.93
N LYS A 56 -22.79 11.59 12.10
CA LYS A 56 -23.73 10.74 12.86
C LYS A 56 -23.17 9.34 13.14
N GLN A 57 -21.87 9.27 13.50
CA GLN A 57 -21.11 8.04 13.72
C GLN A 57 -20.99 7.10 12.50
N ARG A 58 -21.39 7.54 11.30
CA ARG A 58 -21.24 6.77 10.06
C ARG A 58 -20.09 7.31 9.23
N LEU A 59 -19.38 6.40 8.57
CA LEU A 59 -18.32 6.76 7.62
C LEU A 59 -18.89 7.66 6.53
N HIS A 60 -18.29 8.82 6.36
CA HIS A 60 -18.63 9.77 5.30
C HIS A 60 -17.57 9.80 4.21
N SER A 61 -16.31 10.06 4.58
CA SER A 61 -15.20 10.12 3.62
C SER A 61 -13.84 9.87 4.29
N VAL A 62 -12.82 9.66 3.46
CA VAL A 62 -11.45 9.32 3.89
C VAL A 62 -10.46 10.18 3.11
N HIS A 63 -9.48 10.77 3.80
CA HIS A 63 -8.57 11.77 3.23
C HIS A 63 -7.13 11.54 3.66
N ALA A 64 -6.18 11.90 2.80
CA ALA A 64 -4.76 11.84 3.12
C ALA A 64 -4.31 12.92 4.11
N THR A 65 -5.03 14.05 4.18
CA THR A 65 -4.67 15.18 5.04
C THR A 65 -5.83 15.61 5.93
N LYS A 66 -5.50 16.24 7.06
CA LYS A 66 -6.48 16.81 7.98
C LYS A 66 -7.28 17.90 7.29
N GLU A 67 -6.63 18.81 6.60
CA GLU A 67 -7.24 19.98 5.96
C GLU A 67 -8.26 19.56 4.90
N ALA A 68 -7.96 18.52 4.13
CA ALA A 68 -8.90 17.96 3.15
C ALA A 68 -10.13 17.34 3.84
N ALA A 69 -9.93 16.62 4.95
CA ALA A 69 -11.01 16.04 5.74
C ALA A 69 -11.97 17.11 6.30
N TYR A 70 -11.42 18.18 6.89
CA TYR A 70 -12.21 19.29 7.43
C TYR A 70 -12.97 20.02 6.31
N ARG A 71 -12.27 20.38 5.23
CA ARG A 71 -12.88 21.04 4.08
C ARG A 71 -14.03 20.24 3.49
N ALA A 72 -13.85 18.92 3.32
CA ALA A 72 -14.89 18.06 2.76
C ALA A 72 -16.17 18.02 3.59
N ALA A 73 -16.07 18.09 4.92
CA ALA A 73 -17.23 18.17 5.79
C ALA A 73 -17.86 19.58 5.79
N GLU A 74 -17.04 20.63 5.79
CA GLU A 74 -17.49 22.03 5.76
C GLU A 74 -18.23 22.39 4.47
N THR A 75 -17.82 21.78 3.35
CA THR A 75 -18.44 21.99 2.03
C THR A 75 -19.47 20.90 1.66
N ASP A 76 -19.89 20.06 2.61
CA ASP A 76 -20.89 19.04 2.34
C ASP A 76 -22.22 19.68 1.90
N PRO A 77 -22.79 19.33 0.74
CA PRO A 77 -23.98 20.00 0.21
C PRO A 77 -25.27 19.62 0.95
N ALA A 78 -25.30 18.48 1.65
CA ALA A 78 -26.48 17.98 2.35
C ALA A 78 -26.52 18.41 3.82
N ALA A 79 -25.37 18.47 4.48
CA ALA A 79 -25.25 18.76 5.90
C ALA A 79 -23.91 19.41 6.28
N PRO A 80 -23.60 20.64 5.86
CA PRO A 80 -22.28 21.24 6.05
C PRO A 80 -21.87 21.35 7.53
N ALA A 81 -20.62 21.00 7.82
CA ALA A 81 -20.02 21.15 9.14
C ALA A 81 -19.74 22.63 9.44
N ASN A 82 -20.71 23.35 10.02
CA ASN A 82 -20.58 24.78 10.36
C ASN A 82 -19.67 25.03 11.59
N GLY A 83 -18.45 24.48 11.60
CA GLY A 83 -17.52 24.55 12.73
C GLY A 83 -17.93 23.71 13.95
N ARG A 84 -19.00 22.92 13.85
CA ARG A 84 -19.50 22.04 14.91
C ARG A 84 -18.79 20.69 14.86
N TRP A 85 -17.61 20.65 15.44
CA TRP A 85 -16.80 19.45 15.58
C TRP A 85 -17.05 18.79 16.93
N GLN A 86 -17.18 17.47 16.92
CA GLN A 86 -17.24 16.67 18.13
C GLN A 86 -15.99 15.83 18.27
N ASP A 87 -15.55 15.68 19.52
CA ASP A 87 -14.51 14.73 19.87
C ASP A 87 -15.00 13.31 19.57
N TRP A 88 -14.10 12.50 19.02
CA TRP A 88 -14.43 11.10 18.78
C TRP A 88 -14.57 10.37 20.11
N LYS A 89 -15.70 9.66 20.28
CA LYS A 89 -15.94 8.75 21.39
C LYS A 89 -16.10 7.32 20.86
N PRO A 90 -15.49 6.31 21.51
CA PRO A 90 -15.79 4.92 21.19
C PRO A 90 -17.27 4.64 21.45
N VAL A 91 -18.00 4.25 20.41
CA VAL A 91 -19.44 3.99 20.49
C VAL A 91 -19.67 2.80 21.44
N THR A 92 -20.12 3.08 22.66
CA THR A 92 -20.41 2.08 23.71
C THR A 92 -21.91 1.86 23.92
N GLY A 93 -22.77 2.54 23.17
CA GLY A 93 -24.22 2.41 23.28
C GLY A 93 -24.96 3.15 22.17
N HIS A 94 -26.13 2.62 21.80
CA HIS A 94 -26.97 3.11 20.70
C HIS A 94 -27.53 4.51 20.97
N GLY A 95 -27.16 5.44 20.11
CA GLY A 95 -27.81 6.73 19.89
C GLY A 95 -27.02 7.50 18.82
N PRO A 96 -27.65 8.07 17.78
CA PRO A 96 -26.93 8.92 16.85
C PRO A 96 -26.57 10.21 17.60
N GLU A 97 -25.34 10.32 18.11
CA GLU A 97 -24.80 11.64 18.42
C GLU A 97 -24.74 12.41 17.08
N ASP A 98 -25.58 13.43 16.98
CA ASP A 98 -25.67 14.27 15.78
C ASP A 98 -24.44 15.18 15.75
N GLY A 99 -23.56 14.99 14.76
CA GLY A 99 -22.31 15.73 14.71
C GLY A 99 -21.30 15.19 13.71
N TRP A 100 -20.33 16.05 13.40
CA TRP A 100 -19.18 15.75 12.56
C TRP A 100 -17.97 15.42 13.42
N THR A 101 -17.22 14.39 13.03
CA THR A 101 -16.00 13.96 13.70
C THR A 101 -14.93 13.66 12.67
N VAL A 102 -13.68 14.08 12.94
CA VAL A 102 -12.50 13.70 12.14
C VAL A 102 -11.60 12.84 13.01
N ARG A 103 -11.26 11.65 12.52
CA ARG A 103 -10.36 10.72 13.20
C ARG A 103 -9.10 10.50 12.39
N ARG A 104 -7.94 10.68 13.01
CA ARG A 104 -6.66 10.24 12.48
C ARG A 104 -6.48 8.75 12.78
N VAL A 105 -6.29 7.95 11.75
CA VAL A 105 -5.99 6.52 11.84
C VAL A 105 -4.66 6.28 11.14
N TYR A 106 -3.83 5.43 11.72
CA TYR A 106 -2.60 4.99 11.07
C TYR A 106 -2.89 3.66 10.40
N VAL A 107 -2.81 3.64 9.08
CA VAL A 107 -2.89 2.41 8.32
C VAL A 107 -1.48 1.88 8.11
N PRO A 108 -1.27 0.55 8.11
CA PRO A 108 -0.05 -0.03 7.55
C PRO A 108 0.20 0.59 6.17
N GLY A 109 1.46 0.78 5.77
CA GLY A 109 1.86 1.62 4.63
C GLY A 109 1.10 1.34 3.34
N LEU A 110 1.14 2.28 2.38
CA LEU A 110 0.32 2.28 1.15
C LEU A 110 0.35 0.97 0.32
N LEU A 111 1.37 0.13 0.51
CA LEU A 111 1.55 -1.14 -0.19
C LEU A 111 1.28 -2.38 0.69
N ALA A 112 1.04 -2.20 1.99
CA ALA A 112 0.73 -3.27 2.93
C ALA A 112 -0.61 -3.95 2.53
N GLY A 113 -0.51 -5.04 1.78
CA GLY A 113 -1.65 -5.81 1.25
C GLY A 113 -1.75 -5.84 -0.27
N VAL A 114 -0.98 -5.06 -1.04
CA VAL A 114 -0.93 -5.18 -2.52
C VAL A 114 -0.24 -6.48 -2.95
N HIS A 115 0.68 -6.97 -2.11
CA HIS A 115 1.30 -8.30 -2.23
C HIS A 115 0.69 -9.34 -1.27
N GLY A 116 -0.28 -8.94 -0.44
CA GLY A 116 -1.10 -9.87 0.30
C GLY A 116 -1.99 -10.61 -0.70
N ARG A 117 -1.84 -11.93 -0.80
CA ARG A 117 -2.79 -12.79 -1.50
C ARG A 117 -4.20 -12.28 -1.22
N SER A 118 -4.96 -12.05 -2.28
CA SER A 118 -6.35 -11.61 -2.29
C SER A 118 -7.26 -12.53 -1.47
N ASN A 119 -7.20 -12.41 -0.15
CA ASN A 119 -8.09 -13.10 0.76
C ASN A 119 -9.36 -12.25 0.91
N GLY A 120 -10.29 -12.45 -0.03
CA GLY A 120 -11.70 -12.52 0.29
C GLY A 120 -12.40 -11.23 0.73
N VAL A 121 -12.30 -10.15 -0.04
CA VAL A 121 -13.16 -8.94 0.17
C VAL A 121 -14.59 -9.14 -0.38
N HIS A 122 -14.89 -10.29 -0.99
CA HIS A 122 -16.25 -10.70 -1.38
C HIS A 122 -16.69 -11.96 -0.64
N GLY A 123 -16.77 -11.88 0.69
CA GLY A 123 -17.63 -12.76 1.46
C GLY A 123 -19.05 -12.19 1.43
N ALA A 124 -19.79 -12.42 0.34
CA ALA A 124 -21.24 -12.23 0.38
C ALA A 124 -21.81 -13.16 1.47
N PRO A 125 -22.79 -12.71 2.27
CA PRO A 125 -23.45 -13.59 3.22
C PRO A 125 -24.08 -14.74 2.43
N ALA A 126 -23.78 -15.98 2.82
CA ALA A 126 -24.58 -17.12 2.40
C ALA A 126 -25.97 -16.93 3.04
N GLU A 127 -26.84 -16.20 2.35
CA GLU A 127 -28.25 -16.20 2.66
C GLU A 127 -28.76 -17.64 2.53
N GLY A 128 -29.46 -18.06 3.58
CA GLY A 128 -30.08 -19.36 3.64
C GLY A 128 -31.04 -19.56 2.46
N GLY A 129 -30.84 -20.68 1.77
CA GLY A 129 -31.89 -21.32 0.98
C GLY A 129 -32.34 -22.55 1.76
N LEU A 130 -33.50 -22.43 2.40
CA LEU A 130 -34.35 -23.58 2.70
C LEU A 130 -34.91 -24.13 1.37
N ASP A 131 -35.32 -25.40 1.46
CA ASP A 131 -36.26 -26.13 0.60
C ASP A 131 -35.70 -26.94 -0.59
N GLY A 132 -35.98 -28.25 -0.54
CA GLY A 132 -35.90 -29.18 -1.67
C GLY A 132 -35.54 -30.61 -1.29
#